data_AF-A0A8T5NKP1-F1
#
_entry.id   AF-A0A8T5NKP1-F1
#
_cell.length_a   1.000
_cell.length_b   1.000
_cell.length_c   1.000
_cell.angle_alpha   90.00
_cell.angle_beta   90.00
_cell.angle_gamma   90.00
#
_symmetry.space_group_name_H-M   'P 1'
#
loop_
_entity.id
_entity.type
_entity.pdbx_description
1 polymer ?
#
loop_
_entity_poly.entity_id
_entity_poly.type
_entity_poly.pdbx_seq_one_letter_code
_entity_poly.pdbx_strand_id
1 'polypeptide(L)' 'MEKVSIVKCENYEHDNVKNAIKKSLDLVGGLSKFVKPGNTVLVNYSGLKPRSVPLHRLSIESP' A
#
# COMPACT_ATOMS: atom_id res chain seq x y z
N MET A 1 -7.84 20.00 6.06
CA MET A 1 -8.57 18.91 6.70
C MET A 1 -7.86 17.62 6.35
N GLU A 2 -7.38 16.87 7.33
CA GLU A 2 -6.77 15.55 7.07
C GLU A 2 -7.86 14.58 6.61
N LYS A 3 -7.59 13.80 5.55
CA LYS A 3 -8.53 12.84 4.98
C LYS A 3 -8.14 11.42 5.41
N VAL A 4 -9.01 10.76 6.17
CA VAL A 4 -8.81 9.39 6.66
C VAL A 4 -9.75 8.45 5.92
N SER A 5 -9.29 7.22 5.65
CA SER A 5 -10.09 6.14 5.06
C SER A 5 -10.00 4.90 5.95
N ILE A 6 -11.16 4.32 6.28
CA ILE A 6 -11.28 3.08 7.03
C ILE A 6 -12.15 2.13 6.21
N VAL A 7 -11.63 0.94 5.91
CA VAL A 7 -12.32 -0.08 5.13
C VAL A 7 -12.37 -1.37 5.94
N LYS A 8 -13.56 -1.95 6.07
CA LYS A 8 -13.73 -3.26 6.70
C LYS A 8 -13.12 -4.34 5.79
N CYS A 9 -12.26 -5.18 6.37
CA CYS A 9 -11.72 -6.38 5.73
C CYS A 9 -12.32 -7.57 6.47
N GLU A 10 -13.10 -8.41 5.78
CA GLU A 10 -13.88 -9.47 6.42
C GLU A 10 -12.99 -10.54 7.06
N ASN A 11 -11.84 -10.84 6.44
CA ASN A 11 -10.85 -11.76 6.95
C ASN A 11 -9.45 -11.38 6.43
N TYR A 12 -8.42 -12.12 6.84
CA TYR A 12 -7.03 -11.89 6.42
C TYR A 12 -6.60 -12.75 5.22
N GLU A 13 -7.54 -13.26 4.43
CA GLU A 13 -7.21 -13.91 3.16
C GLU A 13 -6.55 -12.89 2.23
N HIS A 14 -5.50 -13.32 1.53
CA HIS A 14 -4.62 -12.44 0.77
C HIS A 14 -5.38 -11.49 -0.18
N ASP A 15 -6.34 -12.02 -0.93
CA ASP A 15 -7.09 -11.22 -1.91
C ASP A 15 -8.04 -10.23 -1.24
N ASN A 16 -8.62 -10.59 -0.10
CA ASN A 16 -9.47 -9.69 0.69
C ASN A 16 -8.66 -8.53 1.27
N VAL A 17 -7.48 -8.83 1.82
CA VAL A 17 -6.54 -7.81 2.34
C VAL A 17 -6.08 -6.89 1.21
N LYS A 18 -5.65 -7.44 0.07
CA LYS A 18 -5.22 -6.69 -1.10
C LYS A 18 -6.32 -5.76 -1.60
N ASN A 19 -7.55 -6.26 -1.68
CA ASN A 19 -8.71 -5.48 -2.12
C ASN A 19 -9.07 -4.37 -1.11
N ALA A 20 -9.03 -4.66 0.18
CA ALA A 20 -9.30 -3.67 1.23
C ALA A 20 -8.27 -2.53 1.22
N ILE A 21 -6.98 -2.85 1.06
CA ILE A 21 -5.89 -1.86 0.94
C ILE A 21 -6.05 -1.02 -0.34
N LYS A 22 -6.33 -1.65 -1.48
CA LYS A 22 -6.56 -0.91 -2.73
C LYS A 22 -7.72 0.07 -2.59
N LYS A 23 -8.85 -0.39 -2.07
CA LYS A 23 -10.03 0.44 -1.81
C LYS A 23 -9.74 1.60 -0.85
N SER A 24 -8.96 1.36 0.21
CA SER A 24 -8.63 2.41 1.17
C SER A 24 -7.79 3.53 0.54
N LEU A 25 -6.82 3.17 -0.32
CA LEU A 25 -6.00 4.11 -1.10
C LEU A 25 -6.83 4.88 -2.13
N ASP A 26 -7.70 4.20 -2.87
CA ASP A 26 -8.58 4.84 -3.87
C ASP A 26 -9.48 5.91 -3.22
N LEU A 27 -10.04 5.64 -2.04
CA LEU A 27 -10.87 6.58 -1.29
C LEU A 27 -10.14 7.87 -0.88
N VAL A 28 -8.82 7.85 -0.67
CA VAL A 28 -8.02 9.06 -0.37
C VAL A 28 -7.51 9.78 -1.62
N GLY A 29 -7.81 9.26 -2.81
CA GLY A 29 -7.46 9.82 -4.12
C GLY A 29 -6.47 8.99 -4.93
N GLY A 30 -6.23 7.73 -4.53
CA GLY A 30 -5.32 6.82 -5.19
C GLY A 30 -3.85 7.06 -4.82
N LEU A 31 -3.01 6.04 -5.06
CA LEU A 31 -1.58 6.10 -4.72
C LEU A 31 -0.82 7.14 -5.56
N SER A 32 -1.23 7.35 -6.81
CA SER A 32 -0.61 8.30 -7.75
C SER A 32 -0.69 9.76 -7.27
N LYS A 33 -1.62 10.08 -6.37
CA LYS A 33 -1.70 11.39 -5.71
C LYS A 33 -0.50 11.66 -4.79
N PHE A 34 0.11 10.61 -4.24
CA PHE A 34 1.19 10.71 -3.25
C PHE A 34 2.54 10.28 -3.81
N VAL A 35 2.56 9.31 -4.73
CA VAL A 35 3.77 8.71 -5.27
C VAL A 35 3.80 8.87 -6.79
N LYS A 36 4.90 9.44 -7.30
CA LYS A 36 5.16 9.59 -8.73
C LYS A 36 6.24 8.61 -9.19
N PRO A 37 6.28 8.23 -10.48
CA PRO A 37 7.40 7.47 -11.03
C PRO A 37 8.74 8.16 -10.73
N GLY A 38 9.72 7.39 -10.27
CA GLY A 38 11.04 7.90 -9.85
C GLY A 38 11.15 8.31 -8.38
N ASN A 39 10.04 8.39 -7.62
CA ASN A 39 10.10 8.62 -6.19
C ASN A 39 10.63 7.38 -5.45
N THR A 40 11.59 7.59 -4.56
CA THR A 40 11.96 6.59 -3.54
C THR A 40 11.02 6.76 -2.35
N VAL A 41 10.23 5.73 -2.05
CA VAL A 41 9.24 5.76 -0.95
C VAL A 41 9.58 4.72 0.11
N LEU A 42 9.35 5.08 1.37
CA LEU A 42 9.45 4.17 2.52
C LEU A 42 8.05 3.71 2.90
N VAL A 43 7.84 2.39 2.92
CA VAL A 43 6.64 1.81 3.52
C VAL A 43 6.94 1.54 4.99
N ASN A 44 6.40 2.36 5.88
CA ASN A 44 6.50 2.13 7.32
C ASN A 44 5.31 1.28 7.77
N TYR A 45 5.59 0.11 8.34
CA TYR A 45 4.58 -0.78 8.92
C TYR A 45 4.93 -1.01 10.38
N SER A 46 4.02 -0.71 11.31
CA SER A 46 4.17 -1.07 12.72
C SER A 46 3.46 -2.40 13.01
N GLY A 47 4.19 -3.39 13.55
CA GLY A 47 3.57 -4.57 14.18
C GLY A 47 3.85 -5.96 13.62
N LEU A 48 4.72 -6.13 12.61
CA LEU A 48 5.15 -7.44 12.13
C LEU A 48 6.65 -7.55 12.37
N LYS A 49 7.10 -8.59 13.09
CA LYS A 49 8.53 -8.90 13.22
C LYS A 49 9.09 -9.00 11.80
N PRO A 50 10.19 -8.31 11.46
CA PRO A 50 10.73 -8.37 10.12
C PRO A 50 11.15 -9.81 9.82
N ARG A 51 10.42 -10.49 8.94
CA ARG A 51 11.03 -11.54 8.13
C ARG A 51 11.91 -10.78 7.16
N SER A 52 13.21 -10.99 7.23
CA SER A 52 14.23 -10.40 6.36
C SER A 52 13.85 -10.62 4.89
N VAL A 53 13.11 -9.68 4.32
CA VAL A 53 12.88 -9.58 2.87
C VAL A 53 13.97 -8.67 2.32
N PRO A 54 14.85 -9.17 1.43
CA PRO A 54 15.80 -8.31 0.75
C PRO A 54 15.03 -7.20 0.02
N LEU A 55 15.52 -5.97 0.12
CA LEU A 55 15.00 -4.81 -0.60
C LEU A 55 15.25 -4.99 -2.10
N HIS A 56 14.46 -5.85 -2.76
CA HIS A 56 14.44 -5.88 -4.21
C HIS A 56 13.64 -4.66 -4.67
N ARG A 57 14.35 -3.75 -5.33
CA ARG A 57 13.83 -2.57 -6.03
C ARG A 57 12.56 -2.95 -6.77
N LEU A 58 11.41 -2.43 -6.35
CA LEU A 58 10.14 -2.53 -7.09
C LEU A 58 10.31 -1.71 -8.37
N SER A 59 10.90 -2.31 -9.39
CA SER A 59 10.86 -1.82 -10.75
C SER A 59 9.44 -2.04 -11.26
N ILE A 60 8.63 -0.99 -11.22
CA ILE A 60 7.41 -0.92 -12.02
C ILE A 60 7.90 -0.67 -13.46
N GLU A 61 8.11 -1.75 -14.21
CA GLU A 61 8.23 -1.66 -15.67
C GLU A 61 6.82 -1.50 -16.25
N SER A 62 6.57 -0.36 -16.89
CA SER A 62 5.38 -0.13 -17.72
C SER A 62 5.62 -0.73 -19.11
N PRO A 63 4.62 -1.36 -19.76
CA PRO A 63 4.56 -1.41 -21.22
C PRO A 63 4.23 -0.04 -21.81
#